data_AF-A0A3D2YIE0-F1
#
_entry.id   AF-A0A3D2YIE0-F1
#
_cell.length_a   1.000
_cell.length_b   1.000
_cell.length_c   1.000
_cell.angle_alpha   90.00
_cell.angle_beta   90.00
_cell.angle_gamma   90.00
#
_symmetry.space_group_name_H-M   'P 1'
#
loop_
_entity.id
_entity.type
_entity.pdbx_description
1 polymer ?
#
loop_
_entity_poly.entity_id
_entity_poly.type
_entity_poly.pdbx_seq_one_letter_code
_entity_poly.pdbx_strand_id
1 'polypeptide(L)'
;GWWGGAHPFALLDWSIVHNGEISSYDANRRCIEMYGYKCNLQTDTEVITYIADYLLRRQGLTLEEMASVIAAPFWSTIRTREPDAARQLTYLRTVYPSLLITGPFSIILGFNGGLMALNDRLKLRSMVTAEKDDKVFIASEEAAIRVMAPDAENLYAPMGGEPFIVKVKEGAY
;
A
#
# COMPACT_ATOMS: atom_id res chain seq x y z
N GLY A 1 -15.36 -8.08 -23.83
CA GLY A 1 -14.95 -7.95 -22.42
C GLY A 1 -14.37 -6.57 -22.21
N TRP A 2 -14.56 -5.99 -21.02
CA TRP A 2 -13.90 -4.76 -20.62
C TRP A 2 -12.59 -5.12 -19.91
N TRP A 3 -11.46 -4.68 -20.47
CA TRP A 3 -10.11 -5.05 -20.02
C TRP A 3 -9.39 -3.94 -19.25
N GLY A 4 -9.98 -2.74 -19.21
CA GLY A 4 -9.35 -1.55 -18.62
C GLY A 4 -9.14 -1.63 -17.11
N GLY A 5 -9.89 -2.48 -16.41
CA GLY A 5 -9.75 -2.70 -14.96
C GLY A 5 -8.82 -3.85 -14.57
N ALA A 6 -8.07 -4.43 -15.51
CA ALA A 6 -7.11 -5.48 -15.16
C ALA A 6 -5.92 -4.93 -14.35
N HIS A 7 -5.39 -5.75 -13.44
CA HIS A 7 -4.20 -5.42 -12.65
C HIS A 7 -2.97 -6.18 -13.19
N PRO A 8 -1.74 -5.67 -13.00
CA PRO A 8 -1.37 -4.43 -12.30
C PRO A 8 -1.82 -3.15 -13.03
N PHE A 9 -2.20 -2.13 -12.27
CA PHE A 9 -2.46 -0.79 -12.81
C PHE A 9 -1.20 0.08 -12.66
N ALA A 10 -0.82 0.84 -13.68
CA ALA A 10 0.42 1.61 -13.69
C ALA A 10 0.20 3.09 -13.99
N LEU A 11 0.97 3.95 -13.31
CA LEU A 11 1.05 5.39 -13.55
C LEU A 11 2.49 5.86 -13.33
N LEU A 12 3.15 6.33 -14.39
CA LEU A 12 4.56 6.75 -14.34
C LEU A 12 5.43 5.60 -13.79
N ASP A 13 6.20 5.87 -12.73
CA ASP A 13 7.07 4.89 -12.07
C ASP A 13 6.34 4.01 -11.04
N TRP A 14 5.01 4.17 -10.88
CA TRP A 14 4.21 3.42 -9.92
C TRP A 14 3.43 2.30 -10.60
N SER A 15 3.39 1.14 -9.97
CA SER A 15 2.45 0.07 -10.33
C SER A 15 1.77 -0.47 -9.07
N ILE A 16 0.47 -0.73 -9.13
CA ILE A 16 -0.28 -1.27 -8.00
C ILE A 16 -1.05 -2.52 -8.42
N VAL A 17 -0.92 -3.55 -7.60
CA VAL A 17 -1.85 -4.68 -7.54
C VAL A 17 -2.63 -4.55 -6.24
N HIS A 18 -3.96 -4.70 -6.33
CA HIS A 18 -4.87 -4.65 -5.19
C HIS A 18 -5.66 -5.96 -5.10
N ASN A 19 -5.74 -6.52 -3.90
CA ASN A 19 -6.66 -7.58 -3.53
C ASN A 19 -7.50 -7.10 -2.33
N GLY A 20 -8.79 -6.93 -2.56
CA GLY A 20 -9.69 -6.32 -1.60
C GLY A 20 -10.92 -5.69 -2.23
N GLU A 21 -11.66 -4.97 -1.41
CA GLU A 21 -12.80 -4.14 -1.81
C GLU A 21 -12.81 -2.90 -0.90
N ILE A 22 -12.69 -1.72 -1.50
CA ILE A 22 -12.63 -0.45 -0.75
C ILE A 22 -14.04 0.08 -0.52
N SER A 23 -14.43 0.18 0.75
CA SER A 23 -15.73 0.75 1.13
C SER A 23 -15.77 2.28 1.09
N SER A 24 -14.60 2.93 1.15
CA SER A 24 -14.47 4.39 1.04
C SER A 24 -14.28 4.90 -0.40
N TYR A 25 -14.49 4.05 -1.42
CA TYR A 25 -14.14 4.31 -2.81
C TYR A 25 -14.57 5.71 -3.30
N ASP A 26 -15.85 6.06 -3.18
CA ASP A 26 -16.36 7.35 -3.68
C ASP A 26 -15.78 8.56 -2.94
N ALA A 27 -15.52 8.44 -1.64
CA ALA A 27 -14.90 9.51 -0.86
C ALA A 27 -13.45 9.74 -1.29
N ASN A 28 -12.70 8.65 -1.45
CA ASN A 28 -11.32 8.70 -1.90
C ASN A 28 -11.20 9.20 -3.35
N ARG A 29 -12.07 8.71 -4.25
CA ARG A 29 -12.14 9.15 -5.65
C ARG A 29 -12.42 10.65 -5.76
N ARG A 30 -13.46 11.14 -5.08
CA ARG A 30 -13.80 12.58 -5.11
C ARG A 30 -12.65 13.43 -4.55
N CYS A 31 -12.00 12.97 -3.49
CA CYS A 31 -10.86 13.66 -2.91
C CYS A 31 -9.69 13.76 -3.90
N ILE A 32 -9.31 12.65 -4.54
CA ILE A 32 -8.17 12.66 -5.45
C ILE A 32 -8.45 13.43 -6.75
N GLU A 33 -9.70 13.43 -7.24
CA GLU A 33 -10.13 14.24 -8.38
C GLU A 33 -9.99 15.75 -8.12
N MET A 34 -10.17 16.21 -6.88
CA MET A 34 -9.95 17.62 -6.50
C MET A 34 -8.48 18.05 -6.67
N TYR A 35 -7.54 17.11 -6.68
CA TYR A 35 -6.13 17.38 -6.93
C TYR A 35 -5.75 17.28 -8.41
N GLY A 36 -6.71 17.11 -9.33
CA GLY A 36 -6.49 17.13 -10.78
C GLY A 36 -6.29 15.76 -11.42
N TYR A 37 -6.52 14.67 -10.68
CA TYR A 37 -6.61 13.33 -11.25
C TYR A 37 -7.99 13.12 -11.88
N LYS A 38 -8.09 12.22 -12.88
CA LYS A 38 -9.37 11.85 -13.50
C LYS A 38 -9.54 10.34 -13.42
N CYS A 39 -10.48 9.89 -12.60
CA CYS A 39 -10.75 8.46 -12.43
C CYS A 39 -11.79 8.01 -13.46
N ASN A 40 -11.35 7.30 -14.49
CA ASN A 40 -12.22 6.90 -15.62
C ASN A 40 -12.53 5.39 -15.61
N LEU A 41 -11.71 4.59 -14.93
CA LEU A 41 -11.79 3.13 -14.95
C LEU A 41 -12.76 2.59 -13.92
N GLN A 42 -13.17 3.42 -12.97
CA GLN A 42 -14.10 3.06 -11.91
C GLN A 42 -13.60 1.87 -11.06
N THR A 43 -12.29 1.81 -10.82
CA THR A 43 -11.67 0.75 -10.01
C THR A 43 -11.00 1.34 -8.78
N ASP A 44 -11.02 0.56 -7.70
CA ASP A 44 -10.28 0.85 -6.48
C ASP A 44 -8.79 1.08 -6.77
N THR A 45 -8.19 0.23 -7.61
CA THR A 45 -6.76 0.25 -7.91
C THR A 45 -6.32 1.51 -8.63
N GLU A 46 -7.14 2.05 -9.54
CA GLU A 46 -6.89 3.36 -10.17
C GLU A 46 -6.83 4.45 -9.10
N VAL A 47 -7.81 4.48 -8.19
CA VAL A 47 -7.88 5.48 -7.12
C VAL A 47 -6.69 5.35 -6.16
N ILE A 48 -6.34 4.14 -5.71
CA ILE A 48 -5.16 3.91 -4.85
C ILE A 48 -3.90 4.40 -5.54
N THR A 49 -3.74 4.13 -6.84
CA THR A 49 -2.55 4.51 -7.61
C THR A 49 -2.41 6.02 -7.69
N TYR A 50 -3.51 6.74 -7.90
CA TYR A 50 -3.50 8.20 -7.91
C TYR A 50 -3.23 8.79 -6.53
N ILE A 51 -3.74 8.17 -5.47
CA ILE A 51 -3.42 8.58 -4.08
C ILE A 51 -1.94 8.38 -3.78
N ALA A 52 -1.37 7.22 -4.15
CA ALA A 52 0.05 6.96 -4.00
C ALA A 52 0.91 7.98 -4.76
N ASP A 53 0.61 8.24 -6.03
CA ASP A 53 1.31 9.25 -6.83
C ASP A 53 1.21 10.66 -6.21
N TYR A 54 0.02 11.05 -5.74
CA TYR A 54 -0.18 12.34 -5.09
C TYR A 54 0.65 12.47 -3.81
N LEU A 55 0.58 11.49 -2.92
CA LEU A 55 1.27 11.52 -1.64
C LEU A 55 2.80 11.45 -1.81
N LEU A 56 3.29 10.58 -2.68
CA LEU A 56 4.73 10.36 -2.85
C LEU A 56 5.38 11.42 -3.75
N ARG A 57 4.86 11.63 -4.96
CA ARG A 57 5.51 12.53 -5.94
C ARG A 57 5.14 14.00 -5.75
N ARG A 58 3.89 14.31 -5.39
CA ARG A 58 3.42 15.70 -5.28
C ARG A 58 3.54 16.28 -3.87
N GLN A 59 3.26 15.48 -2.84
CA GLN A 59 3.43 15.91 -1.45
C GLN A 59 4.82 15.60 -0.88
N GLY A 60 5.59 14.72 -1.53
CA GLY A 60 6.95 14.40 -1.11
C GLY A 60 7.01 13.54 0.16
N LEU A 61 5.94 12.79 0.47
CA LEU A 61 5.94 11.88 1.61
C LEU A 61 6.82 10.66 1.34
N THR A 62 7.34 10.08 2.42
CA THR A 62 7.98 8.76 2.39
C THR A 62 6.93 7.64 2.21
N LEU A 63 7.38 6.43 1.88
CA LEU A 63 6.52 5.25 1.76
C LEU A 63 5.81 4.94 3.09
N GLU A 64 6.52 5.09 4.19
CA GLU A 64 6.04 4.87 5.55
C GLU A 64 4.99 5.91 5.96
N GLU A 65 5.18 7.17 5.57
CA GLU A 65 4.20 8.23 5.79
C GLU A 65 2.96 8.04 4.92
N MET A 66 3.14 7.65 3.65
CA MET A 66 2.04 7.30 2.76
C MET A 66 1.21 6.14 3.35
N ALA A 67 1.87 5.08 3.82
CA ALA A 67 1.21 3.96 4.51
C ALA A 67 0.44 4.45 5.75
N SER A 68 1.04 5.37 6.52
CA SER A 68 0.41 5.99 7.69
C SER A 68 -0.77 6.90 7.35
N VAL A 69 -0.91 7.36 6.11
CA VAL A 69 -2.08 8.08 5.60
C VAL A 69 -3.17 7.11 5.15
N ILE A 70 -2.85 6.20 4.23
CA ILE A 70 -3.85 5.33 3.59
C ILE A 70 -4.34 4.20 4.50
N ALA A 71 -3.49 3.74 5.43
CA ALA A 71 -3.81 2.72 6.43
C ALA A 71 -3.71 3.28 7.87
N ALA A 72 -4.09 4.55 8.06
CA ALA A 72 -3.85 5.26 9.31
C ALA A 72 -4.37 4.51 10.56
N PRO A 73 -3.53 4.37 11.61
CA PRO A 73 -3.90 3.71 12.86
C PRO A 73 -5.01 4.47 13.59
N PHE A 74 -5.75 3.78 14.45
CA PHE A 74 -6.81 4.40 15.25
C PHE A 74 -6.25 5.50 16.16
N TRP A 75 -7.06 6.52 16.46
CA TRP A 75 -6.69 7.58 17.40
C TRP A 75 -6.27 7.04 18.77
N SER A 76 -6.90 5.94 19.24
CA SER A 76 -6.49 5.24 20.46
C SER A 76 -5.08 4.67 20.35
N THR A 77 -4.76 4.00 19.24
CA THR A 77 -3.43 3.47 18.95
C THR A 77 -2.38 4.57 18.83
N ILE A 78 -2.73 5.73 18.23
CA ILE A 78 -1.81 6.87 18.13
C ILE A 78 -1.43 7.40 19.52
N ARG A 79 -2.40 7.50 20.44
CA ARG A 79 -2.17 7.98 21.82
C ARG A 79 -1.23 7.10 22.65
N THR A 80 -1.04 5.84 22.27
CA THR A 80 -0.15 4.90 22.97
C THR A 80 1.25 4.82 22.37
N ARG A 81 1.53 5.57 21.28
CA ARG A 81 2.87 5.62 20.68
C ARG A 81 3.77 6.59 21.44
N GLU A 82 5.08 6.44 21.21
CA GLU A 82 6.09 7.41 21.66
C GLU A 82 5.74 8.82 21.20
N PRO A 83 6.07 9.88 21.98
CA PRO A 83 5.57 11.24 21.76
C PRO A 83 5.81 11.79 20.35
N ASP A 84 6.98 11.52 19.75
CA ASP A 84 7.30 12.03 18.42
C ASP A 84 6.54 11.29 17.31
N ALA A 85 6.45 9.96 17.42
CA ALA A 85 5.65 9.14 16.49
C ALA A 85 4.16 9.48 16.60
N ALA A 86 3.64 9.67 17.82
CA ALA A 86 2.27 10.09 18.06
C ALA A 86 1.97 11.46 17.41
N ARG A 87 2.92 12.41 17.51
CA ARG A 87 2.80 13.75 16.88
C ARG A 87 2.75 13.65 15.36
N GLN A 88 3.65 12.88 14.74
CA GLN A 88 3.70 12.70 13.29
C GLN A 88 2.42 12.02 12.76
N LEU A 89 1.99 10.92 13.40
CA LEU A 89 0.76 10.22 13.02
C LEU A 89 -0.49 11.09 13.19
N THR A 90 -0.55 11.89 14.27
CA THR A 90 -1.64 12.85 14.50
C THR A 90 -1.67 13.91 13.40
N TYR A 91 -0.50 14.44 13.02
CA TYR A 91 -0.38 15.41 11.95
C TYR A 91 -0.88 14.84 10.62
N LEU A 92 -0.35 13.68 10.19
CA LEU A 92 -0.74 13.04 8.92
C LEU A 92 -2.24 12.73 8.88
N ARG A 93 -2.80 12.16 9.95
CA ARG A 93 -4.22 11.81 10.05
C ARG A 93 -5.14 13.03 10.06
N THR A 94 -4.64 14.18 10.53
CA THR A 94 -5.37 15.46 10.53
C THR A 94 -5.31 16.15 9.17
N VAL A 95 -4.18 16.09 8.48
CA VAL A 95 -3.96 16.76 7.18
C VAL A 95 -4.60 15.98 6.03
N TYR A 96 -4.58 14.65 6.07
CA TYR A 96 -5.07 13.79 5.00
C TYR A 96 -6.25 12.88 5.39
N PRO A 97 -7.29 13.38 6.10
CA PRO A 97 -8.36 12.53 6.62
C PRO A 97 -9.17 11.85 5.52
N SER A 98 -9.34 12.51 4.37
CA SER A 98 -10.08 12.01 3.21
C SER A 98 -9.31 11.01 2.34
N LEU A 99 -8.02 10.80 2.63
CA LEU A 99 -7.18 9.82 1.94
C LEU A 99 -6.97 8.53 2.75
N LEU A 100 -7.58 8.43 3.93
CA LEU A 100 -7.73 7.15 4.61
C LEU A 100 -8.56 6.20 3.75
N ILE A 101 -8.03 5.01 3.50
CA ILE A 101 -8.71 3.95 2.77
C ILE A 101 -9.35 3.00 3.79
N THR A 102 -10.63 2.72 3.62
CA THR A 102 -11.39 1.80 4.47
C THR A 102 -11.95 0.64 3.66
N GLY A 103 -12.15 -0.48 4.33
CA GLY A 103 -12.46 -1.75 3.70
C GLY A 103 -11.26 -2.68 3.72
N PRO A 104 -11.48 -3.99 3.49
CA PRO A 104 -10.41 -4.97 3.41
C PRO A 104 -9.54 -4.71 2.17
N PHE A 105 -8.25 -4.47 2.35
CA PHE A 105 -7.32 -4.35 1.22
C PHE A 105 -5.93 -4.91 1.55
N SER A 106 -5.29 -5.40 0.51
CA SER A 106 -3.87 -5.69 0.44
C SER A 106 -3.36 -5.16 -0.88
N ILE A 107 -2.25 -4.43 -0.86
CA ILE A 107 -1.64 -3.86 -2.05
C ILE A 107 -0.17 -4.26 -2.17
N ILE A 108 0.29 -4.38 -3.41
CA ILE A 108 1.71 -4.35 -3.77
C ILE A 108 1.90 -3.10 -4.63
N LEU A 109 2.69 -2.16 -4.13
CA LEU A 109 3.14 -0.96 -4.84
C LEU A 109 4.56 -1.19 -5.36
N GLY A 110 4.72 -1.29 -6.68
CA GLY A 110 6.00 -1.20 -7.34
C GLY A 110 6.40 0.25 -7.58
N PHE A 111 7.69 0.53 -7.39
CA PHE A 111 8.29 1.83 -7.65
C PHE A 111 9.70 1.67 -8.22
N ASN A 112 10.27 2.74 -8.78
CA ASN A 112 11.65 2.69 -9.26
C ASN A 112 12.61 2.40 -8.09
N GLY A 113 13.26 1.23 -8.15
CA GLY A 113 14.17 0.76 -7.11
C GLY A 113 13.56 -0.16 -6.05
N GLY A 114 12.28 -0.56 -6.14
CA GLY A 114 11.72 -1.48 -5.15
C GLY A 114 10.22 -1.79 -5.21
N LEU A 115 9.76 -2.45 -4.14
CA LEU A 115 8.38 -2.86 -3.91
C LEU A 115 8.00 -2.54 -2.47
N MET A 116 6.73 -2.17 -2.26
CA MET A 116 6.12 -2.10 -0.94
C MET A 116 4.86 -2.95 -0.92
N ALA A 117 4.72 -3.78 0.11
CA ALA A 117 3.48 -4.47 0.42
C ALA A 117 2.82 -3.86 1.65
N LEU A 118 1.50 -3.66 1.60
CA LEU A 118 0.75 -3.03 2.67
C LEU A 118 -0.65 -3.64 2.77
N ASN A 119 -1.12 -3.84 3.99
CA ASN A 119 -2.48 -4.27 4.28
C ASN A 119 -3.28 -3.18 4.97
N ASP A 120 -4.60 -3.31 4.92
CA ASP A 120 -5.51 -2.51 5.71
C ASP A 120 -5.19 -2.61 7.22
N ARG A 121 -5.55 -1.58 7.98
CA ARG A 121 -5.22 -1.48 9.42
C ARG A 121 -5.81 -2.60 10.30
N LEU A 122 -6.79 -3.36 9.81
CA LEU A 122 -7.42 -4.48 10.50
C LEU A 122 -6.91 -5.85 9.99
N LYS A 123 -6.07 -5.87 8.95
CA LYS A 123 -5.52 -7.08 8.31
C LYS A 123 -6.62 -8.07 7.93
N LEU A 124 -7.58 -7.62 7.13
CA LEU A 124 -8.71 -8.44 6.69
C LEU A 124 -8.38 -9.31 5.48
N ARG A 125 -7.23 -9.08 4.84
CA ARG A 125 -6.71 -9.89 3.73
C ARG A 125 -5.38 -10.54 4.12
N SER A 126 -5.16 -11.72 3.57
CA SER A 126 -3.93 -12.48 3.80
C SER A 126 -2.80 -11.91 2.94
N MET A 127 -1.63 -11.83 3.55
CA MET A 127 -0.36 -11.47 2.91
C MET A 127 0.76 -12.14 3.68
N VAL A 128 1.63 -12.82 2.95
CA VAL A 128 2.81 -13.51 3.46
C VAL A 128 4.00 -13.06 2.64
N THR A 129 5.09 -12.76 3.33
CA THR A 129 6.40 -12.48 2.76
C THR A 129 7.35 -13.60 3.14
N ALA A 130 8.33 -13.86 2.28
CA ALA A 130 9.42 -14.79 2.58
C ALA A 130 10.67 -14.37 1.80
N GLU A 131 11.82 -14.90 2.22
CA GLU A 131 13.10 -14.61 1.59
C GLU A 131 13.78 -15.90 1.16
N LYS A 132 14.56 -15.83 0.09
CA LYS A 132 15.50 -16.88 -0.28
C LYS A 132 16.67 -16.26 -1.01
N ASP A 133 17.88 -16.47 -0.51
CA ASP A 133 19.10 -15.89 -1.06
C ASP A 133 19.00 -14.35 -1.18
N ASP A 134 18.96 -13.83 -2.42
CA ASP A 134 18.82 -12.41 -2.74
C ASP A 134 17.41 -12.03 -3.23
N LYS A 135 16.42 -12.90 -3.03
CA LYS A 135 15.05 -12.73 -3.49
C LYS A 135 14.09 -12.57 -2.33
N VAL A 136 13.07 -11.74 -2.57
CA VAL A 136 11.93 -11.59 -1.67
C VAL A 136 10.66 -12.01 -2.41
N PHE A 137 9.82 -12.78 -1.74
CA PHE A 137 8.54 -13.27 -2.23
C PHE A 137 7.43 -12.63 -1.42
N ILE A 138 6.37 -12.19 -2.11
CA ILE A 138 5.18 -11.61 -1.49
C ILE A 138 3.98 -12.26 -2.18
N ALA A 139 3.11 -12.89 -1.39
CA ALA A 139 1.94 -13.59 -1.91
C ALA A 139 0.76 -13.51 -0.93
N SER A 140 -0.45 -13.79 -1.41
CA SER A 140 -1.61 -13.93 -0.51
C SER A 140 -1.55 -15.21 0.33
N GLU A 141 -0.82 -16.24 -0.11
CA GLU A 141 -0.71 -17.53 0.57
C GLU A 141 0.73 -18.06 0.52
N GLU A 142 1.17 -18.72 1.60
CA GLU A 142 2.47 -19.37 1.68
C GLU A 142 2.63 -20.47 0.61
N ALA A 143 1.56 -21.19 0.26
CA ALA A 143 1.64 -22.28 -0.72
C ALA A 143 2.18 -21.80 -2.08
N ALA A 144 1.81 -20.60 -2.53
CA ALA A 144 2.32 -20.02 -3.76
C ALA A 144 3.84 -19.76 -3.70
N ILE A 145 4.33 -19.34 -2.53
CA ILE A 145 5.77 -19.16 -2.28
C ILE A 145 6.46 -20.52 -2.29
N ARG A 146 5.92 -21.51 -1.58
CA ARG A 146 6.50 -22.86 -1.46
C ARG A 146 6.58 -23.60 -2.79
N VAL A 147 5.64 -23.35 -3.71
CA VAL A 147 5.72 -23.91 -5.07
C VAL A 147 6.94 -23.39 -5.83
N MET A 148 7.31 -22.13 -5.63
CA MET A 148 8.43 -21.48 -6.33
C MET A 148 9.77 -21.64 -5.59
N ALA A 149 9.73 -21.65 -4.26
CA ALA A 149 10.87 -21.74 -3.36
C ALA A 149 10.48 -22.59 -2.13
N PRO A 150 10.55 -23.93 -2.22
CA PRO A 150 10.10 -24.84 -1.14
C PRO A 150 10.82 -24.61 0.20
N ASP A 151 12.08 -24.19 0.12
CA ASP A 151 13.03 -23.89 1.18
C ASP A 151 13.10 -22.39 1.49
N ALA A 152 12.10 -21.59 1.12
CA ALA A 152 12.03 -20.19 1.52
C ALA A 152 12.08 -20.04 3.05
N GLU A 153 12.81 -19.04 3.49
CA GLU A 153 13.10 -18.71 4.89
C GLU A 153 12.40 -17.40 5.29
N ASN A 154 12.52 -17.01 6.57
CA ASN A 154 11.99 -15.75 7.09
C ASN A 154 10.52 -15.47 6.75
N LEU A 155 9.67 -16.50 6.84
CA LEU A 155 8.24 -16.32 6.59
C LEU A 155 7.65 -15.36 7.61
N TYR A 156 7.01 -14.33 7.09
CA TYR A 156 6.48 -13.25 7.89
C TYR A 156 5.15 -12.78 7.31
N ALA A 157 4.20 -12.45 8.19
CA ALA A 157 2.90 -11.95 7.78
C ALA A 157 2.74 -10.53 8.34
N PRO A 158 2.98 -9.47 7.54
CA PRO A 158 2.94 -8.08 8.00
C PRO A 158 1.66 -7.76 8.79
N MET A 159 1.76 -6.97 9.85
CA MET A 159 0.59 -6.57 10.64
C MET A 159 -0.29 -5.58 9.87
N GLY A 160 -1.50 -5.34 10.39
CA GLY A 160 -2.41 -4.38 9.76
C GLY A 160 -1.83 -2.97 9.72
N GLY A 161 -1.79 -2.36 8.54
CA GLY A 161 -1.21 -1.03 8.32
C GLY A 161 0.32 -0.96 8.43
N GLU A 162 1.01 -2.10 8.58
CA GLU A 162 2.47 -2.16 8.58
C GLU A 162 3.01 -2.28 7.15
N PRO A 163 3.80 -1.30 6.66
CA PRO A 163 4.41 -1.41 5.34
C PRO A 163 5.62 -2.36 5.39
N PHE A 164 5.68 -3.30 4.46
CA PHE A 164 6.87 -4.11 4.19
C PHE A 164 7.53 -3.60 2.91
N ILE A 165 8.71 -2.99 3.03
CA ILE A 165 9.40 -2.31 1.93
C ILE A 165 10.67 -3.06 1.56
N VAL A 166 10.79 -3.39 0.27
CA VAL A 166 11.96 -4.04 -0.32
C VAL A 166 12.58 -3.07 -1.33
N LYS A 167 13.88 -2.83 -1.22
CA LYS A 167 14.64 -2.08 -2.22
C LYS A 167 15.60 -3.03 -2.92
N VAL A 168 15.77 -2.85 -4.23
CA VAL A 168 16.81 -3.56 -4.95
C VAL A 168 18.19 -3.02 -4.54
N LYS A 169 19.23 -3.84 -4.70
CA LYS A 169 20.61 -3.42 -4.42
C LYS A 169 21.00 -2.24 -5.33
N GLU A 170 21.80 -1.32 -4.80
CA GLU A 170 22.32 -0.19 -5.58
C GLU A 170 23.01 -0.67 -6.86
N GLY A 171 22.63 -0.09 -8.00
CA GLY A 171 23.14 -0.46 -9.33
C GLY A 171 22.41 -1.63 -10.01
N ALA A 172 21.33 -2.15 -9.43
CA ALA A 172 20.51 -3.22 -9.99
C ALA A 172 19.14 -2.75 -10.54
N TYR A 173 18.98 -1.45 -10.81
CA TYR A 173 17.78 -0.83 -11.39
C TYR A 173 18.12 0.04 -12.59
#